data_AF-A0A5C9CJ98-F1
#
_entry.id   AF-A0A5C9CJ98-F1
#
_cell.length_a   1.000
_cell.length_b   1.000
_cell.length_c   1.000
_cell.angle_alpha   90.00
_cell.angle_beta   90.00
_cell.angle_gamma   90.00
#
_symmetry.space_group_name_H-M   'P 1'
#
loop_
_entity.id
_entity.type
_entity.pdbx_description
1 polymer ?
#
loop_
_entity_poly.entity_id
_entity_poly.type
_entity_poly.pdbx_seq_one_letter_code
_entity_poly.pdbx_strand_id
1 'polypeptide(L)' 'MLSIMDFAREKGLTEIEGLVLANNPNMLKLMKGLGFAIKSFPEDPDFKLVTHHLQMV' A
#
# COMPACT_ATOMS: atom_id res chain seq x y z
N MET A 1 4.86 -10.91 -3.77
CA MET A 1 4.98 -9.57 -3.14
C MET A 1 6.33 -9.32 -2.49
N LEU A 2 7.01 -10.35 -1.96
CA LEU A 2 8.36 -10.20 -1.41
C LEU A 2 9.33 -9.55 -2.42
N SER A 3 9.37 -10.06 -3.67
CA SER A 3 10.28 -9.53 -4.70
C SER A 3 10.16 -8.03 -5.02
N ILE A 4 8.96 -7.42 -4.99
CA ILE A 4 8.82 -5.98 -5.29
C ILE A 4 9.22 -5.12 -4.09
N MET A 5 8.91 -5.56 -2.87
CA MET A 5 9.30 -4.87 -1.64
C MET A 5 10.81 -4.98 -1.39
N ASP A 6 11.40 -6.14 -1.68
CA ASP A 6 12.83 -6.37 -1.57
C ASP A 6 13.60 -5.48 -2.56
N PHE A 7 13.16 -5.42 -3.81
CA PHE A 7 13.75 -4.51 -4.80
C PHE A 7 13.59 -3.03 -4.42
N ALA A 8 12.44 -2.64 -3.87
CA ALA A 8 12.24 -1.27 -3.40
C ALA A 8 13.22 -0.91 -2.27
N ARG A 9 13.49 -1.82 -1.34
CA ARG A 9 14.52 -1.63 -0.29
C ARG A 9 15.92 -1.49 -0.89
N GLU A 10 16.29 -2.32 -1.87
CA GLU A 10 17.58 -2.21 -2.58
C GLU A 10 17.76 -0.85 -3.28
N LYS A 11 16.66 -0.20 -3.66
CA LYS A 11 16.66 1.16 -4.22
C LYS A 11 16.61 2.26 -3.16
N GLY A 12 16.64 1.93 -1.87
CA GLY A 12 16.57 2.88 -0.77
C GLY A 12 15.19 3.47 -0.56
N LEU A 13 14.13 2.88 -1.13
CA LEU A 13 12.76 3.29 -0.86
C LEU A 13 12.35 2.80 0.54
N THR A 14 11.66 3.66 1.28
CA THR A 14 11.25 3.41 2.67
C THR A 14 9.75 3.14 2.80
N GLU A 15 8.98 3.34 1.73
CA GLU A 15 7.53 3.22 1.73
C GLU A 15 7.01 2.80 0.36
N ILE A 16 5.95 1.99 0.36
CA ILE A 16 5.11 1.73 -0.81
C ILE A 16 3.79 2.44 -0.62
N GLU A 17 3.41 3.27 -1.60
CA GLU A 17 2.10 3.91 -1.68
C GLU A 17 1.31 3.37 -2.87
N GLY A 18 -0.02 3.33 -2.75
CA GLY A 18 -0.90 2.95 -3.83
C GLY A 18 -2.32 3.46 -3.65
N LEU A 19 -3.08 3.50 -4.75
CA LEU A 19 -4.50 3.83 -4.74
C LEU A 19 -5.33 2.58 -5.01
N VAL A 20 -6.34 2.35 -4.17
CA VAL A 20 -7.30 1.25 -4.32
C VAL A 20 -8.70 1.83 -4.39
N LEU A 21 -9.52 1.38 -5.34
CA LEU A 21 -10.92 1.79 -5.43
C LEU A 21 -11.66 1.55 -4.10
N ALA A 22 -12.34 2.57 -3.59
CA ALA A 22 -13.07 2.53 -2.33
C ALA A 22 -14.20 1.50 -2.34
N ASN A 23 -14.76 1.20 -3.52
CA ASN A 23 -15.80 0.19 -3.73
C ASN A 23 -15.26 -1.23 -3.99
N ASN A 24 -13.95 -1.48 -3.83
CA ASN A 24 -13.33 -2.79 -4.00
C ASN A 24 -12.92 -3.42 -2.65
N PRO A 25 -13.87 -3.99 -1.89
CA PRO A 25 -13.60 -4.51 -0.55
C PRO A 25 -12.63 -5.69 -0.55
N ASN A 26 -12.59 -6.48 -1.63
CA ASN A 26 -11.66 -7.61 -1.75
C ASN A 26 -10.21 -7.13 -1.81
N MET A 27 -9.93 -6.09 -2.59
CA MET A 27 -8.58 -5.52 -2.66
C MET A 27 -8.18 -4.83 -1.36
N LEU A 28 -9.09 -4.08 -0.72
CA LEU A 28 -8.82 -3.45 0.58
C LEU A 28 -8.52 -4.49 1.67
N LYS A 29 -9.25 -5.61 1.68
CA LYS A 29 -8.98 -6.74 2.58
C LYS A 29 -7.61 -7.35 2.32
N LEU A 30 -7.23 -7.54 1.05
CA LEU A 30 -5.91 -8.04 0.67
C LEU A 30 -4.81 -7.11 1.17
N MET A 31 -4.90 -5.79 0.89
CA MET A 31 -3.91 -4.80 1.33
C MET A 31 -3.73 -4.82 2.85
N LYS A 32 -4.84 -4.86 3.62
CA LYS A 32 -4.80 -4.98 5.08
C LYS A 32 -4.12 -6.29 5.52
N GLY A 33 -4.42 -7.41 4.87
CA GLY A 33 -3.79 -8.71 5.16
C GLY A 33 -2.29 -8.75 4.88
N LEU A 34 -1.81 -7.89 3.97
CA LEU A 34 -0.41 -7.73 3.62
C LEU A 34 0.32 -6.67 4.48
N GLY A 35 -0.36 -6.09 5.47
CA GLY A 35 0.23 -5.12 6.39
C GLY A 35 0.14 -3.66 5.95
N PHE A 36 -0.55 -3.34 4.85
CA PHE A 36 -0.73 -1.95 4.45
C PHE A 36 -1.72 -1.23 5.38
N ALA A 37 -1.39 0.01 5.74
CA ALA A 37 -2.32 0.95 6.33
C ALA A 37 -3.22 1.55 5.24
N ILE A 38 -4.51 1.72 5.56
CA ILE A 38 -5.52 2.23 4.62
C ILE A 38 -6.07 3.54 5.17
N LYS A 39 -6.08 4.60 4.36
CA LYS A 39 -6.58 5.94 4.70
C LYS A 39 -7.53 6.45 3.61
N SER A 40 -8.40 7.41 3.95
CA SER A 40 -9.13 8.15 2.92
C SER A 40 -8.15 8.95 2.07
N PHE A 41 -8.44 9.07 0.78
CA PHE A 41 -7.69 9.90 -0.15
C PHE A 41 -8.52 11.18 -0.41
N PRO A 42 -8.18 12.32 0.19
CA PRO A 42 -9.00 13.55 0.09
C PRO A 42 -9.19 14.07 -1.33
N GLU A 43 -8.24 13.79 -2.21
CA GLU A 43 -8.18 14.26 -3.58
C GLU A 43 -9.22 13.56 -4.47
N ASP A 44 -9.52 12.28 -4.17
CA ASP A 44 -10.52 11.51 -4.89
C ASP A 44 -11.20 10.48 -3.95
N PRO A 45 -12.47 10.72 -3.56
CA PRO A 45 -13.24 9.81 -2.71
C PRO A 45 -13.46 8.41 -3.30
N ASP A 46 -13.33 8.24 -4.61
CA ASP A 46 -13.42 6.93 -5.26
C ASP A 46 -12.23 6.03 -4.94
N PHE A 47 -11.17 6.57 -4.32
CA PHE A 47 -9.99 5.83 -3.91
C PHE A 47 -9.74 5.87 -2.39
N LYS A 48 -8.98 4.88 -1.96
CA LYS A 48 -8.29 4.81 -0.67
C LYS A 48 -6.80 4.79 -0.92
N LEU A 49 -6.08 5.58 -0.14
CA LEU A 49 -4.63 5.55 -0.10
C LEU A 49 -4.21 4.35 0.77
N VAL A 50 -3.37 3.48 0.22
CA VAL A 50 -2.74 2.38 0.95
C VAL A 50 -1.24 2.63 1.06
N THR A 51 -0.69 2.44 2.26
CA THR A 51 0.72 2.72 2.56
C THR A 51 1.34 1.56 3.33
N HIS A 52 2.59 1.20 3.03
CA HIS A 52 3.34 0.20 3.79
C HIS A 52 4.79 0.64 3.95
N HIS A 53 5.21 0.88 5.19
CA HIS A 53 6.61 1.15 5.49
C HIS A 53 7.46 -0.08 5.26
N LEU A 54 8.52 0.06 4.49
CA LEU A 54 9.51 -0.98 4.30
C LEU A 54 10.47 -0.92 5.49
N GLN A 55 10.38 -1.90 6.40
CA GLN A 55 11.36 -2.03 7.48
C GLN A 55 12.75 -2.20 6.88
N MET A 56 13.73 -1.51 7.45
CA MET A 56 15.14 -1.73 7.14
C MET A 56 15.52 -3.10 7.66
N VAL A 57 16.19 -3.88 6.81
CA VAL A 57 16.79 -5.18 7.15
C VAL A 57 18.10 -4.96 7.91
#